data_AF-A0A484HM79-F1
#
_entry.id   AF-A0A484HM79-F1
#
_cell.length_a   1.000
_cell.length_b   1.000
_cell.length_c   1.000
_cell.angle_alpha   90.00
_cell.angle_beta   90.00
_cell.angle_gamma   90.00
#
_symmetry.space_group_name_H-M   'P 1'
#
loop_
_entity.id
_entity.type
_entity.pdbx_description
1 polymer ?
#
loop_
_entity_poly.entity_id
_entity_poly.type
_entity_poly.pdbx_seq_one_letter_code
_entity_poly.pdbx_strand_id
1 'polypeptide(L)'
;MKWLLDKYEVAGIIEHKLGDLIPDPALQTIVSDKEYRSVSLKWVTGRISTDEILTGAYTENVFDCEDMAFYLRTKASLFSLHSGRDAPMAMGILLTHIHAFNFCVDDSRSLTLIDTANFARKGYCRKQEDFEKFLEIDEAGNLIRLAFI
;
A
#
# COMPACT_ATOMS: atom_id res chain seq x y z
N MET A 1 -8.45 18.65 -14.16
CA MET A 1 -7.15 18.35 -13.51
C MET A 1 -6.83 16.90 -13.80
N LYS A 2 -5.61 16.55 -14.23
CA LYS A 2 -5.27 15.17 -14.63
C LYS A 2 -4.93 14.35 -13.39
N TRP A 3 -5.71 13.29 -13.16
CA TRP A 3 -5.69 12.38 -12.01
C TRP A 3 -4.97 11.05 -12.30
N LEU A 4 -4.22 10.98 -13.40
CA LEU A 4 -3.62 9.76 -13.91
C LEU A 4 -2.11 9.87 -13.82
N LEU A 5 -1.50 8.86 -13.20
CA LEU A 5 -0.06 8.66 -13.05
C LEU A 5 0.33 7.54 -13.99
N ASP A 6 1.37 7.71 -14.80
CA ASP A 6 1.87 6.59 -15.60
C ASP A 6 2.66 5.60 -14.72
N LYS A 7 2.89 4.39 -15.24
CA LYS A 7 3.58 3.33 -14.51
C LYS A 7 5.00 3.69 -14.06
N TYR A 8 5.72 4.51 -14.83
CA TYR A 8 7.10 4.90 -14.52
C TYR A 8 7.11 6.01 -13.47
N GLU A 9 6.14 6.91 -13.49
CA GLU A 9 5.92 7.90 -12.44
C GLU A 9 5.61 7.22 -11.10
N VAL A 10 4.73 6.22 -11.10
CA VAL A 10 4.43 5.42 -9.91
C VAL A 10 5.69 4.71 -9.41
N ALA A 11 6.39 3.98 -10.30
CA ALA A 11 7.66 3.31 -10.01
C ALA A 11 8.66 4.26 -9.32
N GLY A 12 8.90 5.43 -9.92
CA GLY A 12 9.85 6.41 -9.41
C GLY A 12 9.47 7.01 -8.06
N ILE A 13 8.17 7.19 -7.77
CA ILE A 13 7.71 7.65 -6.45
C ILE A 13 8.06 6.63 -5.36
N ILE A 14 7.90 5.34 -5.65
CA ILE A 14 8.21 4.27 -4.70
C ILE A 14 9.71 4.17 -4.48
N GLU A 15 10.47 4.10 -5.57
CA GLU A 15 11.93 4.04 -5.51
C GLU A 15 12.48 5.23 -4.73
N HIS A 16 11.97 6.44 -4.98
CA HIS A 16 12.39 7.62 -4.23
C HIS A 16 11.99 7.58 -2.75
N LYS A 17 10.83 7.01 -2.39
CA LYS A 17 10.36 6.97 -0.99
C LYS A 17 10.87 5.79 -0.19
N LEU A 18 11.14 4.67 -0.83
CA LEU A 18 11.55 3.44 -0.18
C LEU A 18 13.01 3.07 -0.47
N GLY A 19 13.64 3.61 -1.51
CA GLY A 19 15.00 3.24 -1.90
C GLY A 19 16.08 3.60 -0.88
N ASP A 20 15.88 4.66 -0.10
CA ASP A 20 16.78 5.01 1.01
C ASP A 20 16.54 4.13 2.25
N LEU A 21 15.39 3.47 2.33
CA LEU A 21 14.98 2.62 3.45
C LEU A 21 15.22 1.13 3.20
N ILE A 22 15.25 0.73 1.93
CA ILE A 22 15.33 -0.65 1.49
C ILE A 22 16.48 -0.75 0.48
N PRO A 23 17.63 -1.33 0.87
CA PRO A 23 18.78 -1.44 -0.03
C PRO A 23 18.49 -2.30 -1.26
N ASP A 24 18.96 -1.89 -2.43
CA ASP A 24 18.96 -2.69 -3.67
C ASP A 24 19.82 -3.96 -3.48
N PRO A 25 19.37 -5.19 -3.82
CA PRO A 25 18.19 -5.60 -4.60
C PRO A 25 16.96 -6.02 -3.78
N ALA A 26 16.90 -5.65 -2.50
CA ALA A 26 15.80 -6.06 -1.65
C ALA A 26 14.46 -5.39 -2.02
N LEU A 27 14.46 -4.29 -2.79
CA LEU A 27 13.28 -3.60 -3.29
C LEU A 27 12.85 -4.15 -4.67
N GLN A 28 11.99 -5.17 -4.70
CA GLN A 28 11.41 -5.64 -5.95
C GLN A 28 10.06 -4.96 -6.20
N THR A 29 10.02 -3.93 -7.05
CA THR A 29 8.78 -3.22 -7.43
C THR A 29 8.16 -3.85 -8.68
N ILE A 30 6.97 -4.42 -8.54
CA ILE A 30 6.13 -4.86 -9.68
C ILE A 30 5.13 -3.75 -9.97
N VAL A 31 4.95 -3.34 -11.23
CA VAL A 31 3.89 -2.42 -11.69
C VAL A 31 3.12 -3.06 -12.85
N SER A 32 1.82 -3.32 -12.63
CA SER A 32 0.93 -4.16 -13.45
C SER A 32 0.26 -3.44 -14.62
N ASP A 33 -0.10 -2.17 -14.45
CA ASP A 33 -0.92 -1.39 -15.37
C ASP A 33 -0.13 -0.24 -16.00
N LYS A 34 -0.66 0.32 -17.09
CA LYS A 34 -0.02 1.43 -17.81
C LYS A 34 -0.17 2.77 -17.10
N GLU A 35 -1.34 2.97 -16.48
CA GLU A 35 -1.72 4.20 -15.80
C GLU A 35 -2.54 3.87 -14.56
N TYR A 36 -2.42 4.72 -13.55
CA TYR A 36 -3.10 4.58 -12.27
C TYR A 36 -3.76 5.90 -11.90
N ARG A 37 -4.92 5.81 -11.25
CA ARG A 37 -5.60 6.97 -10.71
C ARG A 37 -5.19 7.21 -9.28
N SER A 38 -4.67 8.41 -9.01
CA SER A 38 -4.34 8.84 -7.65
C SER A 38 -5.49 8.63 -6.66
N VAL A 39 -5.14 8.37 -5.41
CA VAL A 39 -6.10 8.14 -4.33
C VAL A 39 -5.73 8.97 -3.12
N SER A 40 -6.69 9.80 -2.66
CA SER A 40 -6.51 10.56 -1.43
C SER A 40 -6.54 9.63 -0.21
N LEU A 41 -5.68 9.91 0.77
CA LEU A 41 -5.70 9.18 2.03
C LEU A 41 -7.08 9.19 2.70
N LYS A 42 -7.78 10.33 2.68
CA LYS A 42 -9.13 10.47 3.27
C LYS A 42 -10.11 9.42 2.71
N TRP A 43 -10.00 9.14 1.41
CA TRP A 43 -10.82 8.11 0.78
C TRP A 43 -10.46 6.72 1.32
N VAL A 44 -9.16 6.38 1.38
CA VAL A 44 -8.71 5.07 1.86
C VAL A 44 -9.09 4.85 3.33
N THR A 45 -8.80 5.82 4.20
CA THR A 45 -9.14 5.74 5.63
C THR A 45 -10.64 5.66 5.84
N GLY A 46 -11.41 6.38 5.03
CA GLY A 46 -12.86 6.26 5.01
C GLY A 46 -13.32 4.83 4.72
N ARG A 47 -12.77 4.21 3.68
CA ARG A 47 -13.09 2.81 3.34
C ARG A 47 -12.76 1.84 4.45
N ILE A 48 -11.60 1.96 5.10
CA ILE A 48 -11.22 1.08 6.21
C ILE A 48 -12.19 1.29 7.38
N SER A 49 -12.41 2.54 7.81
CA SER A 49 -13.22 2.86 8.99
C SER A 49 -14.70 2.47 8.89
N THR A 50 -15.22 2.31 7.67
CA THR A 50 -16.62 1.95 7.41
C THR A 50 -16.81 0.49 7.02
N ASP A 51 -15.75 -0.30 6.99
CA ASP A 51 -15.80 -1.70 6.57
C ASP A 51 -15.75 -2.62 7.79
N GLU A 52 -16.84 -3.35 8.03
CA GLU A 52 -16.99 -4.24 9.19
C GLU A 52 -15.93 -5.35 9.24
N ILE A 53 -15.48 -5.84 8.08
CA ILE A 53 -14.42 -6.85 8.01
C ILE A 53 -13.09 -6.22 8.43
N LEU A 54 -12.75 -5.05 7.88
CA LEU A 54 -11.47 -4.40 8.20
C LEU A 54 -11.41 -3.83 9.63
N THR A 55 -12.56 -3.57 10.25
CA THR A 55 -12.62 -3.04 11.62
C THR A 55 -12.73 -4.11 12.70
N GLY A 56 -13.15 -5.34 12.36
CA GLY A 56 -13.46 -6.37 13.35
C GLY A 56 -12.84 -7.76 13.12
N ALA A 57 -12.23 -8.04 11.98
CA ALA A 57 -11.91 -9.43 11.60
C ALA A 57 -10.48 -9.90 11.90
N TYR A 58 -9.58 -9.07 12.45
CA TYR A 58 -8.19 -9.51 12.68
C TYR A 58 -8.13 -10.76 13.55
N THR A 59 -7.61 -11.84 12.98
CA THR A 59 -7.42 -13.12 13.65
C THR A 59 -6.08 -13.68 13.22
N GLU A 60 -5.16 -13.82 14.17
CA GLU A 60 -3.79 -14.29 13.90
C GLU A 60 -3.82 -15.64 13.15
N ASN A 61 -3.06 -15.73 12.05
CA ASN A 61 -2.96 -16.90 11.16
C ASN A 61 -4.26 -17.33 10.44
N VAL A 62 -5.33 -16.52 10.48
CA VAL A 62 -6.62 -16.82 9.82
C VAL A 62 -7.10 -15.67 8.95
N PHE A 63 -7.00 -14.46 9.47
CA PHE A 63 -7.26 -13.21 8.77
C PHE A 63 -6.32 -12.15 9.35
N ASP A 64 -5.05 -12.26 9.00
CA ASP A 64 -3.98 -11.47 9.59
C ASP A 64 -3.59 -10.27 8.70
N CYS A 65 -2.38 -9.73 8.92
CA CYS A 65 -1.95 -8.52 8.20
C CYS A 65 -1.93 -8.69 6.69
N GLU A 66 -1.58 -9.87 6.17
CA GLU A 66 -1.53 -10.13 4.73
C GLU A 66 -2.95 -10.14 4.16
N ASP A 67 -3.84 -10.91 4.78
CA ASP A 67 -5.23 -11.03 4.34
C ASP A 67 -5.96 -9.68 4.33
N MET A 68 -5.75 -8.87 5.37
CA MET A 68 -6.33 -7.53 5.46
C MET A 68 -5.79 -6.60 4.36
N ALA A 69 -4.50 -6.68 4.05
CA ALA A 69 -3.90 -5.88 2.98
C ALA A 69 -4.43 -6.26 1.59
N PHE A 70 -4.53 -7.57 1.31
CA PHE A 70 -5.10 -8.09 0.06
C PHE A 70 -6.60 -7.78 -0.05
N TYR A 71 -7.35 -7.90 1.03
CA TYR A 71 -8.77 -7.58 1.06
C TYR A 71 -9.03 -6.10 0.70
N LEU A 72 -8.31 -5.16 1.33
CA LEU A 72 -8.46 -3.73 1.01
C LEU A 72 -8.09 -3.43 -0.44
N ARG A 73 -6.98 -4.00 -0.95
CA ARG A 73 -6.57 -3.79 -2.35
C ARG A 73 -7.61 -4.32 -3.34
N THR A 74 -8.18 -5.48 -3.05
CA THR A 74 -9.26 -6.10 -3.85
C THR A 74 -10.50 -5.22 -3.89
N LYS A 75 -10.91 -4.67 -2.73
CA LYS A 75 -12.03 -3.72 -2.67
C LYS A 75 -11.76 -2.45 -3.47
N ALA A 76 -10.54 -1.93 -3.45
CA ALA A 76 -10.17 -0.76 -4.26
C ALA A 76 -10.29 -1.07 -5.77
N SER A 77 -9.84 -2.26 -6.22
CA SER A 77 -10.03 -2.71 -7.61
C SER A 77 -11.50 -2.79 -7.99
N LEU A 78 -12.32 -3.45 -7.16
CA LEU A 78 -13.75 -3.57 -7.39
C LEU A 78 -14.42 -2.20 -7.45
N PHE A 79 -14.07 -1.28 -6.55
CA PHE A 79 -14.62 0.07 -6.58
C PHE A 79 -14.27 0.81 -7.87
N SER A 80 -13.03 0.70 -8.36
CA SER A 80 -12.62 1.33 -9.62
C SER A 80 -13.44 0.81 -10.79
N LEU A 81 -13.63 -0.51 -10.86
CA LEU A 81 -14.45 -1.17 -11.88
C LEU A 81 -15.91 -0.70 -11.84
N HIS A 82 -16.54 -0.72 -10.66
CA HIS A 82 -17.95 -0.31 -10.52
C HIS A 82 -18.18 1.18 -10.74
N SER A 83 -17.16 2.01 -10.55
CA SER A 83 -17.24 3.45 -10.78
C SER A 83 -17.07 3.84 -12.26
N GLY A 84 -16.93 2.85 -13.16
CA GLY A 84 -16.68 3.09 -14.59
C GLY A 84 -15.37 3.84 -14.83
N ARG A 85 -14.35 3.63 -13.99
CA ARG A 85 -13.06 4.31 -14.12
C ARG A 85 -12.18 3.57 -15.11
N ASP A 86 -11.61 4.32 -16.04
CA ASP A 86 -10.77 3.82 -17.14
C ASP A 86 -9.38 3.34 -16.69
N ALA A 87 -9.04 3.52 -15.40
CA ALA A 87 -7.76 3.15 -14.82
C ALA A 87 -7.95 2.63 -13.38
N PRO A 88 -7.11 1.68 -12.92
CA PRO A 88 -7.07 1.22 -11.53
C PRO A 88 -6.67 2.36 -10.59
N MET A 89 -6.90 2.14 -9.30
CA MET A 89 -6.42 3.04 -8.26
C MET A 89 -4.92 2.86 -8.01
N ALA A 90 -4.20 3.95 -7.77
CA ALA A 90 -2.79 3.98 -7.38
C ALA A 90 -2.64 3.52 -5.92
N MET A 91 -2.98 2.26 -5.67
CA MET A 91 -2.86 1.56 -4.39
C MET A 91 -2.17 0.22 -4.63
N GLY A 92 -1.35 -0.22 -3.69
CA GLY A 92 -0.71 -1.52 -3.76
C GLY A 92 -0.41 -2.10 -2.38
N ILE A 93 0.45 -3.13 -2.37
CA ILE A 93 0.80 -3.88 -1.16
C ILE A 93 2.33 -3.90 -1.02
N LEU A 94 2.80 -3.56 0.17
CA LEU A 94 4.17 -3.72 0.61
C LEU A 94 4.22 -4.92 1.56
N LEU A 95 4.91 -5.99 1.17
CA LEU A 95 5.14 -7.16 2.00
C LEU A 95 6.54 -7.08 2.59
N THR A 96 6.61 -7.07 3.91
CA THR A 96 7.86 -7.18 4.68
C THR A 96 7.94 -8.58 5.28
N HIS A 97 9.08 -8.93 5.89
CA HIS A 97 9.24 -10.24 6.53
C HIS A 97 8.33 -10.45 7.77
N ILE A 98 7.82 -9.38 8.38
CA ILE A 98 7.00 -9.43 9.61
C ILE A 98 5.59 -8.90 9.45
N HIS A 99 5.29 -8.20 8.35
CA HIS A 99 4.03 -7.48 8.20
C HIS A 99 3.69 -7.15 6.74
N ALA A 100 2.40 -6.96 6.47
CA ALA A 100 1.91 -6.45 5.20
C ALA A 100 1.21 -5.09 5.36
N PHE A 101 1.55 -4.16 4.47
CA PHE A 101 0.98 -2.82 4.41
C PHE A 101 0.26 -2.61 3.09
N ASN A 102 -0.82 -1.83 3.12
CA ASN A 102 -1.23 -1.14 1.91
C ASN A 102 -0.44 0.15 1.75
N PHE A 103 -0.37 0.66 0.54
CA PHE A 103 0.04 2.04 0.32
C PHE A 103 -0.83 2.69 -0.75
N CYS A 104 -0.84 4.02 -0.77
CA CYS A 104 -1.48 4.78 -1.82
C CYS A 104 -0.60 5.95 -2.29
N VAL A 105 -0.75 6.31 -3.57
CA VAL A 105 -0.14 7.51 -4.16
C VAL A 105 -1.23 8.54 -4.42
N ASP A 106 -1.05 9.75 -3.91
CA ASP A 106 -2.00 10.85 -4.06
C ASP A 106 -1.63 11.83 -5.20
N ASP A 107 -2.45 12.85 -5.42
CA ASP A 107 -2.25 13.87 -6.46
C ASP A 107 -0.97 14.71 -6.26
N SER A 108 -0.42 14.71 -5.05
CA SER A 108 0.83 15.40 -4.73
C SER A 108 2.07 14.55 -5.01
N ARG A 109 1.88 13.36 -5.62
CA ARG A 109 2.94 12.35 -5.85
C ARG A 109 3.56 11.85 -4.54
N SER A 110 2.76 11.86 -3.47
CA SER A 110 3.18 11.39 -2.16
C SER A 110 2.71 9.95 -1.94
N LEU A 111 3.62 9.10 -1.46
CA LEU A 111 3.34 7.74 -1.03
C LEU A 111 3.01 7.73 0.47
N THR A 112 1.88 7.15 0.84
CA THR A 112 1.49 6.91 2.24
C THR A 112 1.36 5.40 2.47
N LEU A 113 2.03 4.86 3.50
CA LEU A 113 1.81 3.50 3.98
C LEU A 113 0.63 3.45 4.95
N ILE A 114 -0.09 2.33 4.93
CA ILE A 114 -1.32 2.13 5.68
C ILE A 114 -1.23 0.76 6.33
N ASP A 115 -1.17 0.75 7.67
CA ASP A 115 -1.26 -0.48 8.45
C ASP A 115 -2.74 -0.82 8.61
N THR A 116 -3.27 -1.52 7.61
CA THR A 116 -4.68 -1.90 7.58
C THR A 116 -5.05 -2.80 8.77
N ALA A 117 -4.12 -3.66 9.20
CA ALA A 117 -4.33 -4.59 10.32
C ALA A 117 -4.44 -3.88 11.67
N ASN A 118 -3.60 -2.87 11.90
CA ASN A 118 -3.63 -2.08 13.13
C ASN A 118 -4.24 -0.69 12.93
N PHE A 119 -5.11 -0.50 11.93
CA PHE A 119 -5.58 0.84 11.56
C PHE A 119 -6.21 1.60 12.75
N ALA A 120 -6.98 0.91 13.60
CA ALA A 120 -7.60 1.49 14.79
C ALA A 120 -6.60 1.86 15.91
N ARG A 121 -5.42 1.23 15.96
CA ARG A 121 -4.41 1.40 17.03
C ARG A 121 -3.21 2.26 16.61
N LYS A 122 -2.73 2.09 15.39
CA LYS A 122 -1.52 2.75 14.84
C LYS A 122 -1.81 3.66 13.65
N GLY A 123 -2.97 3.54 12.99
CA GLY A 123 -3.36 4.40 11.87
C GLY A 123 -2.57 4.14 10.58
N TYR A 124 -2.13 5.22 9.93
CA TYR A 124 -1.34 5.22 8.70
C TYR A 124 0.03 5.88 8.95
N CYS A 125 1.06 5.45 8.23
CA CYS A 125 2.43 5.93 8.38
C CYS A 125 2.77 6.93 7.26
N ARG A 126 3.24 8.12 7.65
CA ARG A 126 3.65 9.18 6.70
C ARG A 126 5.08 9.66 6.91
N LYS A 127 5.72 9.32 8.02
CA LYS A 127 7.07 9.77 8.37
C LYS A 127 8.04 8.60 8.24
N GLN A 128 9.24 8.89 7.77
CA GLN A 128 10.32 7.90 7.58
C GLN A 128 10.56 7.03 8.82
N GLU A 129 10.59 7.63 10.02
CA GLU A 129 10.77 6.92 11.31
C GLU A 129 9.68 5.89 11.61
N ASP A 130 8.48 6.05 11.05
CA ASP A 130 7.41 5.05 11.18
C ASP A 130 7.65 3.90 10.22
N PHE A 131 8.23 4.15 9.04
CA PHE A 131 8.60 3.11 8.08
C PHE A 131 9.71 2.23 8.64
N GLU A 132 10.75 2.82 9.23
CA GLU A 132 11.92 2.10 9.77
C GLU A 132 11.55 1.06 10.84
N LYS A 133 10.51 1.31 11.65
CA LYS A 133 10.03 0.37 12.69
C LYS A 133 9.38 -0.88 12.14
N PHE A 134 8.91 -0.83 10.90
CA PHE A 134 8.19 -1.93 10.24
C PHE A 134 9.00 -2.59 9.15
N LEU A 135 10.07 -1.94 8.72
CA LEU A 135 11.07 -2.46 7.79
C LEU A 135 12.23 -3.09 8.57
N GLU A 136 11.96 -3.81 9.67
CA GLU A 136 13.00 -4.67 10.24
C GLU A 136 13.52 -5.54 9.07
N ILE A 137 14.81 -5.42 8.77
CA ILE A 137 15.48 -6.26 7.79
C ILE A 137 16.04 -7.39 8.65
N ASP A 138 15.73 -8.64 8.33
CA ASP A 138 16.29 -9.75 9.09
C ASP A 138 17.84 -9.71 9.07
N GLU A 139 18.50 -10.36 10.04
CA GLU A 139 19.98 -10.38 10.13
C GLU A 139 20.67 -10.96 8.88
N ALA A 140 19.89 -11.57 7.98
CA ALA A 140 20.34 -12.16 6.73
C ALA A 140 20.11 -11.27 5.49
N GLY A 141 19.50 -10.09 5.63
CA GLY A 141 19.24 -9.17 4.51
C GLY A 141 18.14 -9.63 3.55
N ASN A 142 17.21 -10.48 3.98
CA ASN A 142 16.21 -11.08 3.08
C ASN A 142 15.04 -10.14 2.74
N LEU A 143 14.59 -10.32 1.50
CA LEU A 143 13.76 -9.44 0.66
C LEU A 143 12.51 -8.81 1.30
N ILE A 144 12.28 -7.56 0.93
CA ILE A 144 10.99 -6.87 1.00
C ILE A 144 10.33 -6.96 -0.38
N ARG A 145 9.22 -7.69 -0.50
CA ARG A 145 8.54 -7.82 -1.81
C ARG A 145 7.50 -6.71 -1.96
N LEU A 146 7.65 -5.87 -2.98
CA LEU A 146 6.66 -4.85 -3.35
C LEU A 146 5.87 -5.32 -4.56
N ALA A 147 4.62 -5.72 -4.31
CA ALA A 147 3.70 -5.99 -5.39
C ALA A 147 2.78 -4.77 -5.57
N PHE A 148 2.94 -4.03 -6.67
CA PHE A 148 1.77 -3.36 -7.23
C PHE A 148 1.03 -4.40 -8.06
N ILE A 149 -0.18 -4.67 -7.61
CA ILE A 149 -1.22 -5.27 -8.42
C ILE A 149 -2.15 -4.14 -8.82
#